data_AF-A0A7W0EUC4-F1
#
_entry.id   AF-A0A7W0EUC4-F1
#
_cell.length_a   1.000
_cell.length_b   1.000
_cell.length_c   1.000
_cell.angle_alpha   90.00
_cell.angle_beta   90.00
_cell.angle_gamma   90.00
#
_symmetry.space_group_name_H-M   'P 1'
#
loop_
_entity.id
_entity.type
_entity.pdbx_description
1 polymer ?
#
loop_
_entity_poly.entity_id
_entity_poly.type
_entity_poly.pdbx_seq_one_letter_code
_entity_poly.pdbx_strand_id
1 'polypeptide(L)'
;MDLTGIGSIADLAKTIVEKILPPKLTGAEQAELQLKLQDLLESRERTVIDFQKAVIVAEMQQADNYTKRARPTMVYAGLVFIFMVHVAFPILSFISSQTLPALKLPEEFWWAWTGVCGIWVIGRSAEKRGVDGKLVEMITGKRGA
;
A
#
# COMPACT_ATOMS: atom_id res chain seq x y z
N MET A 1 -12.52 45.75 6.28
CA MET A 1 -12.46 44.30 6.56
C MET A 1 -11.67 44.12 7.84
N ASP A 2 -12.29 43.47 8.81
CA ASP A 2 -12.00 43.49 10.25
C ASP A 2 -10.55 43.24 10.67
N LEU A 3 -9.89 44.32 11.12
CA LEU A 3 -8.62 44.33 11.85
C LEU A 3 -8.80 44.30 13.39
N THR A 4 -10.04 44.22 13.87
CA THR A 4 -10.41 44.26 15.30
C THR A 4 -10.42 42.88 15.97
N GLY A 5 -10.66 41.80 15.22
CA GLY A 5 -10.71 40.44 15.76
C GLY A 5 -9.34 39.80 16.05
N ILE A 6 -8.32 40.13 15.26
CA ILE A 6 -6.97 39.56 15.39
C ILE A 6 -6.23 40.18 16.58
N GLY A 7 -6.45 41.48 16.84
CA GLY A 7 -5.91 42.17 18.02
C GLY A 7 -6.44 41.58 19.33
N SER A 8 -7.74 41.30 19.41
CA SER A 8 -8.36 40.73 20.62
C SER A 8 -7.84 39.32 20.96
N ILE A 9 -7.52 38.50 19.95
CA ILE A 9 -6.97 37.15 20.17
C ILE A 9 -5.48 37.24 20.58
N ALA A 10 -4.73 38.19 20.01
CA ALA A 10 -3.34 38.43 20.39
C ALA A 10 -3.22 38.96 21.84
N ASP A 11 -4.12 39.85 22.27
CA ASP A 11 -4.15 40.37 23.64
C ASP A 11 -4.57 39.30 24.66
N LEU A 12 -5.52 38.43 24.30
CA LEU A 12 -5.89 37.28 25.11
C LEU A 12 -4.74 36.27 25.24
N ALA A 13 -4.04 35.98 24.14
CA ALA A 13 -2.87 35.10 24.16
C ALA A 13 -1.75 35.67 25.04
N LYS A 14 -1.49 36.97 24.94
CA LYS A 14 -0.48 37.65 25.78
C LYS A 14 -0.85 37.63 27.26
N THR A 15 -2.12 37.89 27.59
CA THR A 15 -2.62 37.85 28.98
C THR A 15 -2.55 36.43 29.56
N ILE A 16 -2.84 35.41 28.76
CA ILE A 16 -2.72 34.00 29.17
C ILE A 16 -1.24 33.65 29.41
N VAL A 17 -0.34 34.05 28.52
CA VAL A 17 1.11 33.84 28.67
C VAL A 17 1.63 34.53 29.93
N GLU A 18 1.27 35.78 30.17
CA GLU A 18 1.69 36.54 31.37
C GLU A 18 1.10 35.98 32.67
N LYS A 19 -0.10 35.38 32.63
CA LYS A 19 -0.77 34.81 33.81
C LYS A 19 -0.33 33.39 34.15
N ILE A 20 0.08 32.60 33.14
CA ILE A 20 0.59 31.23 33.33
C ILE A 20 2.10 31.20 33.58
N LEU A 21 2.85 32.20 33.10
CA LEU A 21 4.28 32.39 33.39
C LEU A 21 4.50 33.63 34.26
N PRO A 22 4.38 33.56 35.60
CA PRO A 22 4.75 34.67 36.46
C PRO A 22 6.26 34.95 36.38
N PRO A 23 6.68 36.23 36.46
CA PRO A 23 8.02 36.68 36.13
C PRO A 23 8.95 36.48 37.32
N LYS A 24 9.84 35.49 37.24
CA LYS A 24 11.20 35.39 37.81
C LYS A 24 11.62 33.92 37.85
N LEU A 25 12.00 33.39 36.70
CA LEU A 25 12.85 32.21 36.64
C LEU A 25 14.10 32.62 35.87
N THR A 26 15.19 32.68 36.64
CA THR A 26 16.59 32.65 36.26
C THR A 26 16.77 31.98 34.90
N GLY A 27 17.55 32.57 33.98
CA GLY A 27 17.70 32.08 32.60
C GLY A 27 18.06 30.59 32.44
N ALA A 28 18.52 29.93 33.51
CA ALA A 28 18.73 28.49 33.59
C ALA A 28 17.42 27.67 33.64
N GLU A 29 16.40 28.09 34.40
CA GLU A 29 15.14 27.33 34.54
C GLU A 29 14.25 27.47 33.31
N GLN A 30 14.31 28.59 32.58
CA GLN A 30 13.65 28.72 31.27
C GLN A 30 14.29 27.83 30.21
N ALA A 31 15.62 27.67 30.24
CA ALA A 31 16.32 26.75 29.35
C ALA A 31 15.97 25.28 29.68
N GLU A 32 15.89 24.92 30.95
CA GLU A 32 15.42 23.58 31.37
C GLU A 32 13.95 23.33 31.01
N LEU A 33 13.09 24.34 31.13
CA LEU A 33 11.69 24.22 30.73
C LEU A 33 11.56 24.07 29.20
N GLN A 34 12.37 24.81 28.42
CA GLN A 34 12.42 24.68 26.95
C GLN A 34 12.97 23.32 26.51
N LEU A 35 13.97 22.78 27.21
CA LEU A 35 14.49 21.43 26.96
C LEU A 35 13.46 20.36 27.29
N LYS A 36 12.77 20.44 28.43
CA LYS A 36 11.67 19.53 28.79
C LYS A 36 10.51 19.62 27.80
N LEU A 37 10.21 20.81 27.28
CA LEU A 37 9.21 21.01 26.23
C LEU A 37 9.62 20.37 24.90
N GLN A 38 10.90 20.51 24.50
CA GLN A 38 11.43 19.82 23.31
C GLN A 38 11.37 18.30 23.45
N ASP A 39 11.77 17.73 24.60
CA ASP A 39 11.67 16.29 24.86
C ASP A 39 10.21 15.80 24.83
N LEU A 40 9.29 16.58 25.38
CA LEU A 40 7.85 16.27 25.35
C LEU A 40 7.29 16.34 23.93
N LEU A 41 7.74 17.27 23.09
CA LEU A 41 7.33 17.36 21.69
C LEU A 41 7.93 16.22 20.87
N GLU A 42 9.21 15.90 21.04
CA GLU A 42 9.87 14.83 20.31
C GLU A 42 9.29 13.46 20.67
N SER A 43 8.97 13.21 21.95
CA SER A 43 8.30 11.98 22.38
C SER A 43 6.89 11.85 21.77
N ARG A 44 6.15 12.95 21.68
CA ARG A 44 4.84 12.99 20.99
C ARG A 44 4.98 12.68 19.51
N GLU A 45 5.93 13.31 18.83
CA GLU A 45 6.18 13.09 17.40
C GLU A 45 6.58 11.65 17.11
N ARG A 46 7.49 11.06 17.90
CA ARG A 46 7.86 9.65 17.79
C ARG A 46 6.64 8.73 17.95
N THR A 47 5.79 9.01 18.93
CA THR A 47 4.58 8.23 19.19
C THR A 47 3.59 8.34 18.01
N VAL A 48 3.39 9.53 17.46
CA VAL A 48 2.51 9.75 16.29
C VAL A 48 3.04 9.03 15.06
N ILE A 49 4.35 9.14 14.81
CA ILE A 49 5.01 8.47 13.68
C ILE A 49 4.92 6.95 13.82
N ASP A 50 5.09 6.40 15.02
CA ASP A 50 4.99 4.96 15.27
C ASP A 50 3.55 4.45 15.12
N PHE A 51 2.55 5.22 15.56
CA PHE A 51 1.15 4.89 15.29
C PHE A 51 0.82 4.92 13.79
N GLN A 52 1.30 5.92 13.04
CA GLN A 52 1.10 5.98 11.59
C GLN A 52 1.75 4.79 10.89
N LYS A 53 2.98 4.42 11.28
CA LYS A 53 3.64 3.22 10.78
C LYS A 53 2.86 1.96 11.12
N ALA A 54 2.38 1.83 12.35
CA ALA A 54 1.60 0.67 12.79
C ALA A 54 0.29 0.54 12.01
N VAL A 55 -0.41 1.65 11.73
CA VAL A 55 -1.60 1.67 10.89
C VAL A 55 -1.28 1.28 9.45
N ILE A 56 -0.24 1.85 8.85
CA ILE A 56 0.19 1.48 7.49
C ILE A 56 0.58 -0.01 7.42
N VAL A 57 1.29 -0.52 8.42
CA VAL A 57 1.64 -1.94 8.51
C VAL A 57 0.39 -2.81 8.70
N ALA A 58 -0.59 -2.38 9.50
CA ALA A 58 -1.84 -3.09 9.70
C ALA A 58 -2.71 -3.11 8.43
N GLU A 59 -2.78 -2.00 7.69
CA GLU A 59 -3.45 -1.89 6.39
C GLU A 59 -2.75 -2.78 5.34
N MET A 60 -1.41 -2.80 5.32
CA MET A 60 -0.64 -3.71 4.46
C MET A 60 -0.76 -5.19 4.88
N GLN A 61 -1.01 -5.45 6.17
CA GLN A 61 -1.28 -6.78 6.71
C GLN A 61 -2.75 -7.18 6.57
N GLN A 62 -3.62 -6.29 6.10
CA GLN A 62 -5.01 -6.61 5.81
C GLN A 62 -5.05 -7.63 4.68
N ALA A 63 -5.07 -8.88 5.13
CA ALA A 63 -4.91 -10.08 4.37
C ALA A 63 -6.24 -10.41 3.71
N ASP A 64 -6.52 -9.76 2.59
CA ASP A 64 -7.38 -10.42 1.64
C ASP A 64 -6.63 -11.65 1.09
N ASN A 65 -7.04 -12.83 1.54
CA ASN A 65 -6.55 -14.13 1.05
C ASN A 65 -6.73 -14.24 -0.47
N TYR A 66 -7.63 -13.45 -1.05
CA TYR A 66 -7.83 -13.35 -2.48
C TYR A 66 -6.66 -12.63 -3.17
N THR A 67 -6.07 -11.58 -2.62
CA THR A 67 -4.90 -10.89 -3.25
C THR A 67 -3.64 -11.75 -3.23
N LYS A 68 -3.46 -12.61 -2.22
CA LYS A 68 -2.36 -13.60 -2.21
C LYS A 68 -2.57 -14.73 -3.24
N ARG A 69 -3.82 -15.03 -3.60
CA ARG A 69 -4.21 -16.03 -4.61
C ARG A 69 -4.52 -15.44 -5.99
N ALA A 70 -4.56 -14.13 -6.12
CA ALA A 70 -4.85 -13.41 -7.37
C ALA A 70 -3.86 -13.75 -8.49
N ARG A 71 -2.60 -14.01 -8.12
CA ARG A 71 -1.52 -14.37 -9.04
C ARG A 71 -1.81 -15.67 -9.81
N PRO A 72 -2.01 -16.83 -9.14
CA PRO A 72 -2.39 -18.06 -9.83
C PRO A 72 -3.80 -18.00 -10.45
N THR A 73 -4.77 -17.28 -9.87
CA THR A 73 -6.12 -17.20 -10.46
C THR A 73 -6.14 -16.52 -11.82
N MET A 74 -5.29 -15.51 -12.06
CA MET A 74 -5.17 -14.86 -13.38
C MET A 74 -4.65 -15.84 -14.45
N VAL A 75 -3.69 -16.70 -14.09
CA VAL A 75 -3.17 -17.75 -14.98
C VAL A 75 -4.26 -18.78 -15.30
N TYR A 76 -4.99 -19.25 -14.28
CA TYR A 76 -6.09 -20.19 -14.47
C TYR A 76 -7.25 -19.60 -15.28
N ALA A 77 -7.62 -18.34 -15.04
CA ALA A 77 -8.63 -17.65 -15.82
C ALA A 77 -8.22 -17.55 -17.30
N GLY A 78 -6.96 -17.21 -17.58
CA GLY A 78 -6.43 -17.18 -18.96
C GLY A 78 -6.48 -18.56 -19.63
N LEU A 79 -6.13 -19.64 -18.92
CA LEU A 79 -6.25 -21.01 -19.43
C LEU A 79 -7.70 -21.38 -19.74
N VAL A 80 -8.65 -20.98 -18.90
CA VAL A 80 -10.09 -21.20 -19.13
C VAL A 80 -10.56 -20.47 -20.38
N PHE A 81 -10.13 -19.22 -20.59
CA PHE A 81 -10.47 -18.47 -21.82
C PHE A 81 -9.87 -19.12 -23.07
N ILE A 82 -8.62 -19.57 -23.01
CA ILE A 82 -7.98 -20.28 -24.13
C ILE A 82 -8.73 -21.59 -24.43
N PHE A 83 -9.05 -22.37 -23.40
CA PHE A 83 -9.81 -23.61 -23.52
C PHE A 83 -11.21 -23.38 -24.12
N MET A 84 -11.95 -22.39 -23.61
CA MET A 84 -13.28 -22.08 -24.13
C MET A 84 -13.23 -21.67 -25.60
N VAL A 85 -12.25 -20.85 -25.97
CA VAL A 85 -12.12 -20.30 -27.32
C VAL A 85 -11.59 -21.32 -28.34
N HIS A 86 -10.53 -22.05 -27.99
CA HIS A 86 -9.82 -22.93 -28.92
C HIS A 86 -10.23 -24.40 -28.86
N VAL A 87 -10.95 -24.81 -27.81
CA VAL A 87 -11.38 -26.21 -27.63
C VAL A 87 -12.91 -26.30 -27.57
N ALA A 88 -13.56 -25.56 -26.69
CA ALA A 88 -15.02 -25.68 -26.51
C ALA A 88 -15.83 -25.18 -27.71
N PHE A 89 -15.55 -23.99 -28.25
CA PHE A 89 -16.28 -23.48 -29.44
C PHE A 89 -16.08 -24.33 -30.70
N PRO A 90 -14.86 -24.80 -31.05
CA PRO A 90 -14.69 -25.71 -32.19
C PRO A 90 -15.42 -27.05 -32.03
N ILE A 91 -15.42 -27.63 -30.82
CA ILE A 91 -16.17 -28.87 -30.55
C ILE A 91 -17.67 -28.63 -30.68
N LEU A 92 -18.19 -27.53 -30.14
CA LEU A 92 -19.61 -27.15 -30.27
C LEU A 92 -20.01 -26.90 -31.73
N SER A 93 -19.15 -26.26 -32.52
CA SER A 93 -19.37 -26.06 -33.96
C SER A 93 -19.39 -27.39 -34.71
N PHE A 94 -18.50 -28.33 -34.37
CA PHE A 94 -18.47 -29.67 -34.95
C PHE A 94 -19.74 -30.48 -34.63
N ILE A 95 -20.22 -30.45 -33.39
CA ILE A 95 -21.41 -31.19 -32.96
C ILE A 95 -22.71 -30.55 -33.49
N SER A 96 -22.80 -29.22 -33.45
CA SER A 96 -24.05 -28.52 -33.79
C SER A 96 -24.21 -28.21 -35.28
N SER A 97 -23.20 -28.49 -36.12
CA SER A 97 -23.16 -28.17 -37.56
C SER A 97 -23.44 -26.70 -37.92
N GLN A 98 -23.42 -25.83 -36.91
CA GLN A 98 -23.62 -24.39 -37.03
C GLN A 98 -22.24 -23.73 -37.07
N THR A 99 -22.06 -22.82 -38.02
CA THR A 99 -20.84 -22.00 -38.09
C THR A 99 -20.91 -20.93 -37.02
N LEU A 100 -20.37 -21.24 -35.84
CA LEU A 100 -20.16 -20.24 -34.80
C LEU A 100 -19.08 -19.26 -35.28
N PRO A 101 -19.21 -17.95 -34.98
CA PRO A 101 -18.18 -16.99 -35.33
C PRO A 101 -16.86 -17.39 -34.67
N ALA A 102 -15.79 -17.44 -35.47
CA ALA A 102 -14.46 -17.76 -34.99
C ALA A 102 -13.94 -16.60 -34.11
N LEU A 103 -14.24 -16.67 -32.81
CA LEU A 103 -13.64 -15.81 -31.81
C LEU A 103 -12.14 -16.13 -31.78
N LYS A 104 -11.31 -15.25 -32.32
CA LYS A 104 -9.86 -15.34 -32.19
C LYS A 104 -9.43 -14.40 -31.07
N LEU A 105 -8.58 -14.89 -30.18
CA LEU A 105 -7.97 -14.04 -29.18
C LEU A 105 -6.99 -13.10 -29.89
N PRO A 106 -7.06 -11.78 -29.61
CA PRO A 106 -6.18 -10.79 -30.23
C PRO A 106 -4.72 -11.04 -29.80
N GLU A 107 -3.75 -10.62 -30.61
CA GLU A 107 -2.33 -10.90 -30.36
C GLU A 107 -1.86 -10.31 -29.02
N GLU A 108 -2.42 -9.18 -28.64
CA GLU A 108 -2.21 -8.47 -27.38
C GLU A 108 -2.54 -9.36 -26.16
N PHE A 109 -3.55 -10.23 -26.28
CA PHE A 109 -3.86 -11.19 -25.22
C PHE A 109 -2.72 -12.19 -25.03
N TRP A 110 -2.11 -12.67 -26.11
CA TRP A 110 -1.01 -13.64 -26.03
C TRP A 110 0.24 -13.03 -25.42
N TRP A 111 0.56 -11.78 -25.78
CA TRP A 111 1.67 -11.03 -25.18
C TRP A 111 1.44 -10.77 -23.69
N ALA A 112 0.27 -10.26 -23.32
CA ALA A 112 -0.08 -9.98 -21.93
C ALA A 112 -0.12 -11.27 -21.08
N TRP A 113 -0.75 -12.33 -21.58
CA TRP A 113 -0.86 -13.60 -20.87
C TRP A 113 0.49 -14.29 -20.68
N THR A 114 1.33 -14.31 -21.72
CA THR A 114 2.68 -14.89 -21.65
C THR A 114 3.57 -14.10 -20.70
N GLY A 115 3.47 -12.76 -20.70
CA GLY A 115 4.20 -11.90 -19.76
C GLY A 115 3.80 -12.16 -18.30
N VAL A 116 2.50 -12.21 -18.01
CA VAL A 116 1.99 -12.52 -16.67
C VAL A 116 2.38 -13.93 -16.22
N CYS A 117 2.23 -14.93 -17.09
CA CYS A 117 2.64 -16.31 -16.78
C CYS A 117 4.14 -16.42 -16.55
N GLY A 118 4.96 -15.76 -17.36
CA GLY A 118 6.42 -15.77 -17.24
C GLY A 118 6.89 -15.22 -15.90
N ILE A 119 6.40 -14.05 -15.50
CA ILE A 119 6.73 -13.43 -14.20
C ILE A 119 6.27 -14.33 -13.05
N TRP A 120 5.09 -14.94 -13.17
CA TRP A 120 4.58 -15.86 -12.14
C TRP A 120 5.41 -17.14 -12.02
N VAL A 121 5.79 -17.76 -13.13
CA VAL A 121 6.62 -18.98 -13.15
C VAL A 121 8.01 -18.68 -12.58
N ILE A 122 8.62 -17.55 -12.94
CA ILE A 122 9.92 -17.13 -12.42
C ILE A 122 9.82 -16.88 -10.91
N GLY A 123 8.83 -16.09 -10.47
CA GLY A 123 8.61 -15.82 -9.04
C GLY A 123 8.38 -17.10 -8.23
N ARG A 124 7.53 -18.02 -8.73
CA ARG A 124 7.25 -19.29 -8.06
C ARG A 124 8.44 -20.24 -8.05
N SER A 125 9.28 -20.18 -9.09
CA SER A 125 10.53 -20.96 -9.15
C SER A 125 11.58 -20.42 -8.19
N ALA A 126 11.69 -19.09 -8.05
CA ALA A 126 12.57 -18.45 -7.07
C ALA A 126 12.14 -18.75 -5.62
N GLU A 127 10.83 -18.71 -5.33
CA GLU A 127 10.28 -19.11 -4.02
C GLU A 127 10.59 -20.56 -3.65
N LYS A 128 10.47 -21.49 -4.61
CA LYS A 128 10.75 -22.92 -4.38
C LYS A 128 12.24 -23.22 -4.22
N ARG A 129 13.11 -22.38 -4.76
CA ARG A 129 14.57 -22.52 -4.68
C ARG A 129 15.19 -21.83 -3.46
N GLY A 130 14.38 -21.17 -2.62
CA GLY A 130 14.86 -20.46 -1.43
C GLY A 130 15.82 -19.32 -1.77
N VAL A 131 15.71 -18.76 -2.97
CA VAL A 131 16.54 -17.63 -3.40
C VAL A 131 15.93 -16.37 -2.82
N ASP A 132 16.47 -15.92 -1.68
CA ASP A 132 16.06 -14.68 -1.04
C ASP A 132 16.84 -13.50 -1.63
N GLY A 133 16.13 -12.47 -2.07
CA GLY A 133 16.72 -11.23 -2.61
C GLY A 133 15.66 -10.19 -2.90
N LYS A 134 15.98 -8.89 -2.78
CA LYS A 134 15.02 -7.77 -2.86
C LYS A 134 14.09 -7.81 -4.07
N LEU A 135 14.60 -8.24 -5.22
CA LEU A 135 13.83 -8.32 -6.48
C LEU A 135 12.87 -9.52 -6.48
N VAL A 136 13.30 -10.64 -5.88
CA VAL A 136 12.44 -11.81 -5.63
C VAL A 136 11.39 -11.46 -4.58
N GLU A 137 11.76 -10.79 -3.50
CA GLU A 137 10.87 -10.30 -2.43
C GLU A 137 9.77 -9.39 -2.99
N MET A 138 10.13 -8.51 -3.92
CA MET A 138 9.21 -7.60 -4.61
C MET A 138 8.22 -8.34 -5.54
N ILE A 139 8.67 -9.37 -6.26
CA ILE A 139 7.83 -10.18 -7.17
C ILE A 139 6.97 -11.20 -6.40
N THR A 140 7.49 -11.72 -5.29
CA THR A 140 6.88 -12.78 -4.50
C THR A 140 6.01 -12.23 -3.36
N GLY A 141 6.25 -11.01 -2.93
CA GLY A 141 5.53 -10.34 -1.84
C GLY A 141 5.76 -10.97 -0.46
N LYS A 142 6.71 -11.92 -0.35
CA LYS A 142 7.13 -12.48 0.94
C LYS A 142 8.22 -11.58 1.50
N ARG A 143 7.88 -10.72 2.45
CA ARG A 143 8.91 -10.04 3.23
C ARG A 143 9.70 -11.11 3.99
N GLY A 144 11.02 -11.14 3.83
CA GLY A 144 11.89 -12.08 4.52
C GLY A 144 11.58 -12.05 6.02
N ALA A 145 11.43 -13.25 6.60
CA ALA A 145 11.26 -13.42 8.05
C ALA A 145 12.49 -12.91 8.80
#